data_AF-A0A377TWG1-F1
#
_entry.id   AF-A0A377TWG1-F1
#
_cell.length_a   1.000
_cell.length_b   1.000
_cell.length_c   1.000
_cell.angle_alpha   90.00
_cell.angle_beta   90.00
_cell.angle_gamma   90.00
#
_symmetry.space_group_name_H-M   'P 1'
#
loop_
_entity.id
_entity.type
_entity.pdbx_description
1 polymer ?
#
loop_
_entity_poly.entity_id
_entity_poly.type
_entity_poly.pdbx_seq_one_letter_code
_entity_poly.pdbx_strand_id
1 'polypeptide(L)'
;MISSGVAGHALARLPATIPAYAIPPIVYGKSEEHLHFPGTLTLSGDTLLHTLLEIAESLYRAGFRKLLMINGHGGQPQILQIACREMRLRHGDFIAIPHDVFNVPTAKNSFSARMNSGWRCTPGIAKRR
;
A
#
# COMPACT_ATOMS: atom_id res chain seq x y z
N MET A 1 2.81 11.12 7.14
CA MET A 1 2.12 9.82 7.28
C MET A 1 3.00 8.71 6.72
N ILE A 2 2.96 7.50 7.30
CA ILE A 2 3.84 6.37 6.92
C ILE A 2 3.72 6.03 5.43
N SER A 3 2.48 5.93 4.91
CA SER A 3 2.19 5.64 3.50
C SER A 3 2.81 6.66 2.54
N SER A 4 2.68 7.96 2.80
CA SER A 4 3.29 9.01 1.98
C SER A 4 4.82 8.93 1.99
N GLY A 5 5.42 8.62 3.14
CA GLY A 5 6.87 8.44 3.24
C GLY A 5 7.37 7.26 2.39
N VAL A 6 6.69 6.11 2.50
CA VAL A 6 6.98 4.93 1.67
C VAL A 6 6.80 5.25 0.18
N ALA A 7 5.71 5.90 -0.21
CA ALA A 7 5.44 6.29 -1.59
C ALA A 7 6.53 7.21 -2.16
N GLY A 8 6.93 8.25 -1.42
CA GLY A 8 8.00 9.17 -1.82
C GLY A 8 9.34 8.46 -2.00
N HIS A 9 9.68 7.54 -1.09
CA HIS A 9 10.90 6.73 -1.19
C HIS A 9 10.87 5.76 -2.37
N ALA A 10 9.71 5.21 -2.71
CA ALA A 10 9.53 4.35 -3.87
C ALA A 10 9.67 5.16 -5.17
N LEU A 11 9.00 6.31 -5.27
CA LEU A 11 9.07 7.20 -6.43
C LEU A 11 10.51 7.66 -6.71
N ALA A 12 11.28 8.01 -5.67
CA ALA A 12 12.68 8.42 -5.82
C ALA A 12 13.60 7.31 -6.33
N ARG A 13 13.18 6.04 -6.28
CA ARG A 13 13.93 4.87 -6.77
C ARG A 13 13.47 4.42 -8.16
N LEU A 14 12.36 4.94 -8.66
CA LEU A 14 11.88 4.57 -10.00
C LEU A 14 12.79 5.16 -11.07
N PRO A 15 13.07 4.41 -12.15
CA PRO A 15 13.68 4.99 -13.35
C PRO A 15 12.86 6.18 -13.85
N ALA A 16 13.52 7.25 -14.27
CA ALA A 16 12.87 8.46 -14.78
C ALA A 16 11.99 8.20 -16.03
N THR A 17 12.18 7.06 -16.70
CA THR A 17 11.37 6.63 -17.84
C THR A 17 9.98 6.10 -17.44
N ILE A 18 9.72 5.88 -16.15
CA ILE A 18 8.43 5.42 -15.65
C ILE A 18 7.62 6.63 -15.17
N PRO A 19 6.56 7.06 -15.89
CA PRO A 19 5.73 8.17 -15.47
C PRO A 19 4.80 7.73 -14.33
N ALA A 20 5.24 7.93 -13.09
CA ALA A 20 4.48 7.65 -11.88
C ALA A 20 4.30 8.92 -11.04
N TYR A 21 3.10 9.11 -10.50
CA TYR A 21 2.72 10.31 -9.76
C TYR A 21 2.04 9.91 -8.45
N ALA A 22 2.32 10.66 -7.38
CA ALA A 22 1.54 10.58 -6.15
C ALA A 22 0.51 11.71 -6.13
N ILE A 23 -0.69 11.39 -5.68
CA ILE A 23 -1.75 12.36 -5.38
C ILE A 23 -1.78 12.68 -3.88
N PRO A 24 -2.44 13.76 -3.43
CA PRO A 24 -2.63 14.03 -2.01
C PRO A 24 -3.21 12.80 -1.27
N PRO A 25 -2.70 12.48 -0.08
CA PRO A 25 -3.16 11.32 0.67
C PRO A 25 -4.55 11.54 1.26
N ILE A 26 -5.35 10.48 1.33
CA ILE A 26 -6.54 10.45 2.19
C ILE A 26 -6.06 10.25 3.63
N VAL A 27 -6.36 11.21 4.50
CA VAL A 27 -5.82 11.24 5.88
C VAL A 27 -6.79 10.69 6.93
N TYR A 28 -8.05 10.44 6.55
CA TYR A 28 -9.09 9.84 7.39
C TYR A 28 -9.51 8.49 6.84
N GLY A 29 -9.73 7.52 7.73
CA GLY A 29 -10.18 6.18 7.38
C GLY A 29 -11.36 5.73 8.23
N LYS A 30 -11.73 4.46 8.12
CA LYS A 30 -12.67 3.80 9.02
C LYS A 30 -11.92 3.23 10.24
N SER A 31 -12.27 3.68 11.44
CA SER A 31 -11.58 3.36 12.69
C SER A 31 -12.55 3.36 13.89
N GLU A 32 -13.79 2.88 13.71
CA GLU A 32 -14.82 2.83 14.76
C GLU A 32 -14.36 2.01 15.99
N GLU A 33 -13.53 0.99 15.75
CA GLU A 33 -12.88 0.19 16.79
C GLU A 33 -11.99 1.01 17.74
N HIS A 34 -11.62 2.24 17.35
CA HIS A 34 -10.76 3.15 18.09
C HIS A 34 -11.50 4.37 18.68
N LEU A 35 -12.84 4.42 18.64
CA LEU A 35 -13.63 5.56 19.13
C LEU A 35 -13.43 5.88 20.62
N HIS A 36 -12.98 4.91 21.42
CA HIS A 36 -12.69 5.11 22.83
C HIS A 36 -11.38 5.87 23.11
N PHE A 37 -10.54 6.09 22.08
CA PHE A 37 -9.33 6.90 22.19
C PHE A 37 -9.63 8.37 21.82
N PRO A 38 -9.33 9.34 22.71
CA PRO A 38 -9.50 10.76 22.40
C PRO A 38 -8.72 11.18 21.14
N GLY A 39 -9.36 11.94 20.26
CA GLY A 39 -8.77 12.41 19.00
C GLY A 39 -8.99 11.49 17.79
N THR A 40 -9.64 10.33 17.95
CA THR A 40 -10.02 9.46 16.82
C THR A 40 -11.08 10.15 15.96
N LEU A 41 -10.70 10.47 14.73
CA LEU A 41 -11.62 10.89 13.66
C LEU A 41 -11.80 9.71 12.71
N THR A 42 -13.05 9.30 12.47
CA THR A 42 -13.39 8.15 11.63
C THR A 42 -14.45 8.53 10.60
N LEU A 43 -14.32 7.95 9.40
CA LEU A 43 -15.38 7.91 8.40
C LEU A 43 -16.24 6.65 8.61
N SER A 44 -17.46 6.68 8.08
CA SER A 44 -18.20 5.43 7.87
C SER A 44 -17.51 4.60 6.78
N GLY A 45 -17.83 3.30 6.72
CA GLY A 45 -17.37 2.44 5.63
C GLY A 45 -17.83 2.97 4.28
N ASP A 46 -19.13 3.28 4.15
CA ASP A 46 -19.71 3.75 2.89
C ASP A 46 -19.07 5.04 2.40
N THR A 47 -18.88 6.04 3.28
CA THR A 47 -18.23 7.30 2.91
C THR A 47 -16.82 7.07 2.40
N LEU A 48 -16.04 6.21 3.06
CA LEU A 48 -14.68 5.91 2.62
C LEU A 48 -14.68 5.16 1.28
N LEU A 49 -15.56 4.16 1.10
CA LEU A 49 -15.67 3.43 -0.16
C LEU A 49 -16.04 4.36 -1.32
N HIS A 50 -17.07 5.19 -1.15
CA HIS A 50 -17.48 6.16 -2.17
C HIS A 50 -16.38 7.18 -2.49
N THR A 51 -15.67 7.68 -1.47
CA THR A 51 -14.51 8.57 -1.66
C THR A 51 -13.43 7.91 -2.52
N LEU A 52 -13.08 6.65 -2.22
CA LEU A 52 -12.07 5.90 -2.98
C LEU A 52 -12.52 5.68 -4.43
N LEU A 53 -13.78 5.33 -4.65
CA LEU A 53 -14.36 5.10 -5.97
C LEU A 53 -14.39 6.38 -6.81
N GLU A 54 -14.84 7.50 -6.26
CA GLU A 54 -14.92 8.78 -6.99
C GLU A 54 -13.54 9.33 -7.38
N ILE A 55 -12.54 9.15 -6.51
CA ILE A 55 -11.15 9.49 -6.83
C ILE A 55 -10.64 8.58 -7.94
N ALA A 56 -10.83 7.27 -7.83
CA ALA A 56 -10.38 6.31 -8.84
C ALA A 56 -11.05 6.55 -10.20
N GLU A 57 -12.34 6.87 -10.22
CA GLU A 57 -13.11 7.24 -11.41
C GLU A 57 -12.55 8.52 -12.06
N SER A 58 -12.20 9.51 -11.24
CA SER A 58 -11.59 10.75 -11.73
C SER A 58 -10.21 10.50 -12.34
N LEU A 59 -9.40 9.62 -11.76
CA LEU A 59 -8.12 9.21 -12.34
C LEU A 59 -8.31 8.44 -13.65
N TYR A 60 -9.28 7.54 -13.70
CA TYR A 60 -9.60 6.81 -14.93
C TYR A 60 -10.02 7.76 -16.06
N ARG A 61 -10.92 8.72 -15.76
CA ARG A 61 -11.35 9.78 -16.69
C ARG A 61 -10.20 10.67 -17.15
N ALA A 62 -9.21 10.92 -16.29
CA ALA A 62 -7.99 11.66 -16.63
C ALA A 62 -6.99 10.86 -17.50
N GLY A 63 -7.31 9.60 -17.86
CA GLY A 63 -6.50 8.77 -18.75
C GLY A 63 -5.58 7.78 -18.04
N PHE A 64 -5.58 7.72 -16.71
CA PHE A 64 -4.82 6.69 -15.99
C PHE A 64 -5.47 5.32 -16.14
N ARG A 65 -4.63 4.28 -16.24
CA ARG A 65 -5.07 2.87 -16.32
C ARG A 65 -4.53 1.99 -15.20
N LYS A 66 -3.69 2.54 -14.34
CA LYS A 66 -3.04 1.84 -13.24
C LYS A 66 -3.14 2.70 -11.98
N LEU A 67 -3.60 2.10 -10.89
CA LEU A 67 -3.72 2.73 -9.58
C LEU A 67 -3.15 1.79 -8.50
N LEU A 68 -2.22 2.31 -7.71
CA LEU A 68 -1.71 1.64 -6.53
C LEU A 68 -2.24 2.36 -5.29
N MET A 69 -3.06 1.68 -4.49
CA MET A 69 -3.58 2.22 -3.22
C MET A 69 -2.64 1.82 -2.08
N ILE A 70 -1.86 2.76 -1.56
CA ILE A 70 -0.86 2.51 -0.51
C ILE A 70 -1.49 2.72 0.87
N ASN A 71 -1.76 1.63 1.57
CA ASN A 71 -2.43 1.63 2.86
C ASN A 71 -1.46 1.69 4.04
N GLY A 72 -1.72 2.59 4.98
CA GLY A 72 -0.99 2.72 6.24
C GLY A 72 -1.77 2.32 7.49
N HIS A 73 -3.02 1.84 7.35
CA HIS A 73 -3.94 1.62 8.47
C HIS A 73 -4.52 0.20 8.46
N GLY A 74 -4.45 -0.51 9.58
CA GLY A 74 -4.81 -1.93 9.68
C GLY A 74 -6.26 -2.28 9.33
N GLY A 75 -7.20 -1.38 9.57
CA GLY A 75 -8.64 -1.57 9.27
C GLY A 75 -9.12 -1.26 7.83
N GLN A 76 -8.23 -0.89 6.90
CA GLN A 76 -8.60 -0.55 5.51
C GLN A 76 -8.37 -1.62 4.42
N PRO A 77 -7.63 -2.74 4.62
CA PRO A 77 -7.35 -3.68 3.52
C PRO A 77 -8.61 -4.15 2.77
N GLN A 78 -9.68 -4.49 3.49
CA GLN A 78 -10.91 -5.01 2.94
C GLN A 78 -11.64 -3.98 2.07
N ILE A 79 -11.73 -2.73 2.54
CA ILE A 79 -12.44 -1.69 1.79
C ILE A 79 -11.69 -1.28 0.52
N LEU A 80 -10.36 -1.28 0.57
CA LEU A 80 -9.52 -1.03 -0.61
C LEU A 80 -9.64 -2.16 -1.63
N GLN A 81 -9.74 -3.42 -1.19
CA GLN A 81 -10.00 -4.56 -2.07
C GLN A 81 -11.36 -4.47 -2.75
N ILE A 82 -12.41 -4.08 -2.01
CA ILE A 82 -13.75 -3.83 -2.57
C ILE A 82 -13.66 -2.72 -3.63
N ALA A 83 -13.04 -1.58 -3.31
CA ALA A 83 -12.90 -0.47 -4.26
C ALA A 83 -12.14 -0.89 -5.54
N CYS A 84 -11.05 -1.66 -5.41
CA CYS A 84 -10.30 -2.16 -6.56
C CYS A 84 -11.14 -3.10 -7.43
N ARG A 85 -11.91 -4.00 -6.81
CA ARG A 85 -12.81 -4.93 -7.52
C ARG A 85 -13.92 -4.19 -8.26
N GLU A 86 -14.56 -3.22 -7.60
CA GLU A 86 -15.59 -2.37 -8.21
C GLU A 86 -15.05 -1.62 -9.43
N MET A 87 -13.88 -1.00 -9.31
CA MET A 87 -13.25 -0.30 -10.43
C MET A 87 -12.91 -1.24 -11.59
N ARG A 88 -12.48 -2.48 -11.30
CA ARG A 88 -12.22 -3.49 -12.33
C ARG A 88 -13.50 -3.94 -13.05
N LEU A 89 -14.61 -4.04 -12.33
CA LEU A 89 -15.92 -4.40 -12.91
C LEU A 89 -16.47 -3.28 -13.80
N ARG A 90 -16.29 -2.02 -13.40
CA ARG A 90 -16.70 -0.84 -14.17
C ARG A 90 -15.81 -0.61 -15.39
N HIS A 91 -14.50 -0.82 -15.22
CA HIS A 91 -13.48 -0.53 -16.21
C HIS A 91 -12.56 -1.73 -16.39
N GLY A 92 -12.87 -2.56 -17.39
CA GLY A 92 -12.16 -3.82 -17.64
C GLY A 92 -10.66 -3.68 -17.95
N ASP A 93 -10.20 -2.49 -18.33
CA ASP A 93 -8.81 -2.14 -18.60
C ASP A 93 -8.12 -1.38 -17.44
N PHE A 94 -8.83 -1.08 -16.35
CA PHE A 94 -8.26 -0.43 -15.17
C PHE A 94 -7.66 -1.46 -14.21
N ILE A 95 -6.39 -1.25 -13.85
CA ILE A 95 -5.65 -2.10 -12.92
C ILE A 95 -5.51 -1.34 -11.60
N ALA A 96 -6.30 -1.71 -10.60
CA ALA A 96 -6.22 -1.15 -9.26
C ALA A 96 -5.71 -2.23 -8.29
N ILE A 97 -4.68 -1.90 -7.50
CA ILE A 97 -4.04 -2.83 -6.56
C ILE A 97 -3.95 -2.17 -5.19
N PRO A 98 -4.49 -2.80 -4.12
CA PRO A 98 -4.23 -2.38 -2.76
C PRO A 98 -2.89 -2.94 -2.27
N HIS A 99 -2.11 -2.12 -1.56
CA HIS A 99 -0.84 -2.53 -0.99
C HIS A 99 -0.64 -1.94 0.41
N ASP A 100 -0.51 -2.82 1.40
CA ASP A 100 -0.20 -2.42 2.77
C ASP A 100 1.28 -2.13 2.95
N VAL A 101 1.62 -0.99 3.56
CA VAL A 101 3.01 -0.64 3.88
C VAL A 101 3.68 -1.66 4.80
N PHE A 102 2.90 -2.41 5.56
CA PHE A 102 3.39 -3.46 6.46
C PHE A 102 3.97 -4.67 5.71
N ASN A 103 3.64 -4.81 4.41
CA ASN A 103 4.16 -5.87 3.54
C ASN A 103 5.44 -5.46 2.82
N VAL A 104 5.86 -4.19 2.92
CA VAL A 104 7.12 -3.73 2.33
C VAL A 104 8.28 -4.35 3.12
N PRO A 105 9.30 -4.92 2.45
CA PRO A 105 10.47 -5.48 3.14
C PRO A 105 11.14 -4.42 4.02
N THR A 106 11.16 -4.69 5.33
CA THR A 106 11.90 -3.89 6.31
C THR A 106 13.13 -4.67 6.79
N ALA A 107 14.07 -3.98 7.44
CA ALA A 107 15.25 -4.63 8.05
C ALA A 107 14.89 -5.77 9.03
N LYS A 108 13.71 -5.70 9.68
CA LYS A 108 13.20 -6.78 10.54
C LYS A 108 12.69 -7.98 9.72
N ASN A 109 11.91 -7.72 8.67
CA ASN A 109 11.35 -8.79 7.83
C ASN A 109 12.43 -9.45 6.94
N SER A 110 13.48 -8.73 6.55
CA SER A 110 14.62 -9.32 5.82
C SER A 110 15.51 -10.19 6.72
N PHE A 111 15.59 -9.90 8.02
CA PHE A 111 16.25 -10.76 9.00
C PHE A 111 15.45 -12.06 9.23
N SER A 112 14.13 -11.97 9.42
CA SER A 112 13.27 -13.15 9.58
C SER A 112 13.21 -14.00 8.31
N ALA A 113 13.20 -13.38 7.13
CA ALA A 113 13.26 -14.10 5.86
C ALA A 113 14.60 -14.84 5.68
N ARG A 114 15.73 -14.25 6.12
CA ARG A 114 17.05 -14.92 6.14
C ARG A 114 17.15 -16.05 7.16
N MET A 115 16.42 -15.99 8.28
CA MET A 115 16.33 -17.11 9.23
C MET A 115 15.48 -18.26 8.67
N ASN A 116 14.34 -17.97 8.04
CA ASN A 116 13.46 -18.98 7.47
C ASN A 116 13.96 -19.58 6.14
N SER A 117 14.85 -18.91 5.40
CA SER A 117 15.44 -19.45 4.16
C SER A 117 16.58 -20.45 4.38
N GLY A 118 16.76 -20.94 5.61
CA GLY A 118 17.73 -21.99 5.92
C GLY A 118 19.14 -21.46 6.03
N TRP A 119 19.63 -21.35 7.26
CA TRP A 119 21.05 -21.37 7.55
C TRP A 119 21.64 -22.70 7.06
N ARG A 120 22.07 -22.77 5.80
CA ARG A 120 23.23 -23.61 5.46
C ARG A 120 24.45 -22.82 5.91
N CYS A 121 24.92 -23.10 7.12
CA CYS A 121 26.34 -22.96 7.40
C CYS A 121 27.05 -23.82 6.34
N THR A 122 27.68 -23.19 5.35
CA THR A 122 28.67 -23.86 4.52
C THR A 122 29.87 -24.18 5.41
N PRO A 123 30.20 -25.46 5.67
CA PRO A 123 31.46 -25.80 6.32
C PRO A 123 32.53 -25.70 5.24
N GLY A 124 33.30 -24.61 5.22
CA GLY A 124 34.36 -24.50 4.22
C GLY A 124 35.04 -23.16 4.09
N ILE A 125 35.65 -22.63 5.16
CA ILE A 125 36.91 -21.88 5.03
C ILE A 125 37.82 -22.33 6.16
N ALA A 126 38.58 -23.39 5.90
CA ALA A 126 39.77 -23.71 6.65
C ALA A 126 40.98 -22.98 6.02
N LYS A 127 41.76 -22.36 6.90
CA LYS A 127 43.16 -21.89 6.74
C LYS A 127 43.45 -20.66 5.87
N ARG A 128 43.96 -19.62 6.53
CA ARG A 128 45.34 -19.10 6.32
C ARG A 128 45.85 -18.31 7.53
N ARG A 129 46.97 -18.81 8.06
CA ARG A 129 47.92 -18.30 9.07
C ARG A 129 47.43 -18.15 10.51
#